data_AF-A0A7S3LZ68-F1
#
_entry.id   AF-A0A7S3LZ68-F1
#
_cell.length_a   1.000
_cell.length_b   1.000
_cell.length_c   1.000
_cell.angle_alpha   90.00
_cell.angle_beta   90.00
_cell.angle_gamma   90.00
#
_symmetry.space_group_name_H-M   'P 1'
#
loop_
_entity.id
_entity.type
_entity.pdbx_description
1 polymer ?
#
loop_
_entity_poly.entity_id
_entity_poly.type
_entity_poly.pdbx_seq_one_letter_code
_entity_poly.pdbx_strand_id
1 'polypeptide(L)'
;STIDPWEMLYGQHYFVQSIQHRAMAMGADIAQKEGWKGVDNFPLWVPMLSHLVEQHWNATSGVIGETNARPYFKLQGPKCLSSSDEGANESTVRTSPCELDVAVLLGSLSARAGHGLGSAVQEVFPPHDSRMLVTAYHLVESMAPTYEVNSIDDDAGLPGVLIGRYPGDEYSGVIMEPADAKSVCLGYNCGSAWFLATHGLAEFIYASADAAAKGDMKADGMNQGYLLAAMDMALPKAKRGRCKALPRTAKELAEKLIAGGDGVLARAKHHASSDLHMSEQIYRGNNKLPGVTPGEMIGARDLTWSYASLLDALASRADAVEAVSAMSS
;
A
#
# COMPACT_ATOMS: atom_id res chain seq x y z
N SER A 1 9.28 0.72 -20.15
CA SER A 1 8.47 1.66 -19.37
C SER A 1 7.02 1.49 -19.73
N THR A 2 6.10 1.70 -18.78
CA THR A 2 4.65 1.63 -18.97
C THR A 2 4.00 2.83 -18.29
N ILE A 3 2.66 2.92 -18.31
CA ILE A 3 1.92 3.79 -17.39
C ILE A 3 1.79 3.06 -16.04
N ASP A 4 1.78 3.81 -14.94
CA ASP A 4 1.58 3.34 -13.57
C ASP A 4 0.13 2.85 -13.34
N PRO A 5 -0.15 2.08 -12.27
CA PRO A 5 -1.51 1.58 -12.01
C PRO A 5 -2.54 2.68 -11.76
N TRP A 6 -2.10 3.91 -11.54
CA TRP A 6 -2.95 5.09 -11.37
C TRP A 6 -3.30 5.82 -12.67
N GLU A 7 -2.76 5.37 -13.80
CA GLU A 7 -3.00 5.94 -15.12
C GLU A 7 -2.46 7.37 -15.31
N MET A 8 -1.42 7.74 -14.55
CA MET A 8 -0.92 9.12 -14.44
C MET A 8 0.50 9.31 -14.97
N LEU A 9 1.37 8.32 -14.78
CA LEU A 9 2.82 8.50 -14.89
C LEU A 9 3.42 7.44 -15.81
N TYR A 10 4.20 7.88 -16.79
CA TYR A 10 4.97 6.97 -17.64
C TYR A 10 6.38 6.76 -17.08
N GLY A 11 6.76 5.50 -16.81
CA GLY A 11 8.05 5.17 -16.20
C GLY A 11 8.28 3.67 -16.04
N GLN A 12 9.18 3.31 -15.13
CA GLN A 12 9.31 1.96 -14.59
C GLN A 12 8.64 1.92 -13.22
N HIS A 13 7.77 0.94 -13.00
CA HIS A 13 6.86 0.91 -11.85
C HIS A 13 7.04 -0.38 -11.06
N TYR A 14 7.24 -0.28 -9.75
CA TYR A 14 7.46 -1.44 -8.88
C TYR A 14 6.24 -2.38 -8.95
N PHE A 15 5.02 -1.83 -8.87
CA PHE A 15 3.80 -2.61 -9.00
C PHE A 15 3.77 -3.45 -10.28
N VAL A 16 4.07 -2.83 -11.43
CA VAL A 16 4.03 -3.51 -12.73
C VAL A 16 5.14 -4.56 -12.83
N GLN A 17 6.36 -4.22 -12.43
CA GLN A 17 7.52 -5.11 -12.59
C GLN A 17 7.46 -6.31 -11.64
N SER A 18 6.97 -6.13 -10.41
CA SER A 18 6.83 -7.22 -9.43
C SER A 18 5.81 -8.27 -9.91
N ILE A 19 4.69 -7.83 -10.49
CA ILE A 19 3.69 -8.71 -11.10
C ILE A 19 4.24 -9.37 -12.37
N GLN A 20 4.96 -8.63 -13.23
CA GLN A 20 5.62 -9.20 -14.41
C GLN A 20 6.64 -10.27 -14.03
N HIS A 21 7.43 -10.03 -12.98
CA HIS A 21 8.38 -11.00 -12.44
C HIS A 21 7.67 -12.28 -12.01
N ARG A 22 6.63 -12.17 -11.17
CA ARG A 22 5.81 -13.31 -10.74
C ARG A 22 5.23 -14.07 -11.94
N ALA A 23 4.59 -13.35 -12.87
CA ALA A 23 3.95 -13.94 -14.04
C ALA A 23 4.94 -14.68 -14.94
N MET A 24 6.13 -14.11 -15.17
CA MET A 24 7.18 -14.75 -15.96
C MET A 24 7.73 -15.99 -15.27
N ALA A 25 7.96 -15.94 -13.96
CA ALA A 25 8.46 -17.08 -13.19
C ALA A 25 7.45 -18.24 -13.16
N MET A 26 6.17 -17.95 -12.93
CA MET A 26 5.10 -18.95 -13.00
C MET A 26 4.93 -19.49 -14.43
N GLY A 27 4.95 -18.61 -15.43
CA GLY A 27 4.82 -18.98 -16.84
C GLY A 27 5.96 -19.87 -17.32
N ALA A 28 7.19 -19.60 -16.89
CA ALA A 28 8.35 -20.43 -17.19
C ALA A 28 8.22 -21.85 -16.60
N ASP A 29 7.79 -21.95 -15.34
CA ASP A 29 7.57 -23.24 -14.67
C ASP A 29 6.44 -24.06 -15.34
N ILE A 30 5.32 -23.41 -15.67
CA ILE A 30 4.21 -24.05 -16.41
C ILE A 30 4.69 -24.52 -17.79
N ALA A 31 5.39 -23.67 -18.54
CA ALA A 31 5.86 -24.00 -19.88
C ALA A 31 6.83 -25.19 -19.88
N GLN A 32 7.68 -25.28 -18.86
CA GLN A 32 8.58 -26.41 -18.66
C GLN A 32 7.82 -27.69 -18.32
N LYS A 33 6.87 -27.64 -17.38
CA LYS A 33 6.05 -28.79 -16.96
C LYS A 33 5.20 -29.36 -18.08
N GLU A 34 4.62 -28.48 -18.90
CA GLU A 34 3.75 -28.85 -20.01
C GLU A 34 4.51 -29.14 -21.32
N GLY A 35 5.83 -28.98 -21.34
CA GLY A 35 6.66 -29.27 -22.52
C GLY A 35 6.39 -28.35 -23.72
N TRP A 36 6.10 -27.07 -23.46
CA TRP A 36 5.87 -26.09 -24.52
C TRP A 36 7.14 -25.89 -25.37
N LYS A 37 6.97 -25.61 -26.66
CA LYS A 37 8.08 -25.39 -27.62
C LYS A 37 8.26 -23.90 -27.90
N GLY A 38 9.51 -23.47 -28.13
CA GLY A 38 9.81 -22.07 -28.49
C GLY A 38 9.78 -21.10 -27.30
N VAL A 39 9.93 -21.61 -26.08
CA VAL A 39 9.84 -20.86 -24.80
C VAL A 39 11.15 -20.93 -24.00
N ASP A 40 12.24 -21.35 -24.64
CA ASP A 40 13.56 -21.54 -24.00
C ASP A 40 14.11 -20.23 -23.39
N ASN A 41 13.59 -19.08 -23.82
CA ASN A 41 13.95 -17.78 -23.29
C ASN A 41 13.15 -17.36 -22.04
N PHE A 42 12.04 -18.01 -21.69
CA PHE A 42 11.21 -17.63 -20.53
C PHE A 42 12.03 -17.61 -19.22
N PRO A 43 12.81 -18.66 -18.89
CA PRO A 43 13.64 -18.64 -17.69
C PRO A 43 14.73 -17.55 -17.69
N LEU A 44 15.14 -17.07 -18.87
CA LEU A 44 16.16 -16.02 -19.00
C LEU A 44 15.61 -14.64 -18.61
N TRP A 45 14.30 -14.42 -18.72
CA TRP A 45 13.66 -13.14 -18.38
C TRP A 45 13.39 -12.99 -16.89
N VAL A 46 13.28 -14.08 -16.14
CA VAL A 46 13.04 -14.07 -14.68
C VAL A 46 14.12 -13.27 -13.93
N PRO A 47 15.44 -13.58 -14.06
CA PRO A 47 16.47 -12.82 -13.34
C PRO A 47 16.57 -11.36 -13.82
N MET A 48 16.28 -11.08 -15.09
CA MET A 48 16.22 -9.70 -15.58
C MET A 48 15.11 -8.91 -14.90
N LEU A 49 13.90 -9.48 -14.80
CA LEU A 49 12.77 -8.84 -14.13
C LEU A 49 13.03 -8.70 -12.62
N SER A 50 13.63 -9.71 -11.98
CA SER A 50 14.06 -9.61 -10.58
C SER A 50 15.00 -8.42 -10.37
N HIS A 51 16.00 -8.26 -11.24
CA HIS A 51 16.93 -7.13 -11.18
C HIS A 51 16.23 -5.78 -11.34
N LEU A 52 15.24 -5.68 -12.24
CA LEU A 52 14.46 -4.46 -12.41
C LEU A 52 13.66 -4.12 -11.15
N VAL A 53 13.01 -5.11 -10.52
CA VAL A 53 12.28 -4.91 -9.26
C VAL A 53 13.23 -4.44 -8.16
N GLU A 54 14.44 -5.02 -8.06
CA GLU A 54 15.44 -4.63 -7.06
C GLU A 54 15.92 -3.17 -7.19
N GLN A 55 15.91 -2.61 -8.40
CA GLN A 55 16.28 -1.21 -8.65
C GLN A 55 15.32 -0.20 -8.02
N HIS A 56 14.15 -0.63 -7.54
CA HIS A 56 13.21 0.24 -6.84
C HIS A 56 13.63 0.56 -5.40
N TRP A 57 14.58 -0.18 -4.81
CA TRP A 57 15.14 0.20 -3.51
C TRP A 57 16.06 1.41 -3.65
N ASN A 58 15.71 2.51 -2.97
CA ASN A 58 16.53 3.70 -2.88
C ASN A 58 17.25 3.75 -1.54
N ALA A 59 18.55 3.41 -1.54
CA ALA A 59 19.37 3.38 -0.33
C ALA A 59 19.57 4.75 0.32
N THR A 60 19.42 5.85 -0.43
CA THR A 60 19.58 7.22 0.08
C THR A 60 18.38 7.64 0.92
N SER A 61 17.18 7.35 0.44
CA SER A 61 15.94 7.68 1.15
C SER A 61 15.43 6.55 2.06
N GLY A 62 15.98 5.34 1.92
CA GLY A 62 15.65 4.20 2.75
C GLY A 62 14.27 3.61 2.48
N VAL A 63 13.76 3.76 1.26
CA VAL A 63 12.42 3.27 0.86
C VAL A 63 12.44 2.63 -0.52
N ILE A 64 11.42 1.83 -0.79
CA ILE A 64 11.13 1.32 -2.13
C ILE A 64 10.26 2.36 -2.85
N GLY A 65 10.81 2.95 -3.90
CA GLY A 65 10.11 3.96 -4.70
C GLY A 65 9.23 3.31 -5.76
N GLU A 66 7.99 3.78 -5.94
CA GLU A 66 7.09 3.18 -6.93
C GLU A 66 7.56 3.42 -8.35
N THR A 67 7.97 4.64 -8.69
CA THR A 67 8.30 5.00 -10.08
C THR A 67 9.73 5.46 -10.26
N ASN A 68 10.46 4.77 -11.13
CA ASN A 68 11.80 5.10 -11.58
C ASN A 68 11.84 5.41 -13.10
N ALA A 69 13.01 5.86 -13.60
CA ALA A 69 13.34 5.98 -15.03
C ALA A 69 12.26 6.66 -15.91
N ARG A 70 11.87 7.88 -15.55
CA ARG A 70 10.92 8.70 -16.33
C ARG A 70 11.60 9.36 -17.53
N PRO A 71 10.99 9.37 -18.73
CA PRO A 71 11.48 10.20 -19.81
C PRO A 71 11.31 11.68 -19.47
N TYR A 72 12.27 12.51 -19.88
CA TYR A 72 12.35 13.96 -19.64
C TYR A 72 11.17 14.79 -20.19
N PHE A 73 10.16 14.17 -20.82
CA PHE A 73 9.05 14.87 -21.43
C PHE A 73 8.04 15.32 -20.38
N LYS A 74 8.10 16.63 -20.08
CA LYS A 74 7.35 17.41 -19.07
C LYS A 74 7.91 17.27 -17.65
N LEU A 75 8.69 18.27 -17.26
CA LEU A 75 9.09 18.61 -15.89
C LEU A 75 7.83 18.89 -15.03
N GLN A 76 7.06 17.86 -14.69
CA GLN A 76 6.16 17.93 -13.54
C GLN A 76 6.92 17.35 -12.36
N GLY A 77 7.37 18.25 -11.49
CA GLY A 77 8.12 17.90 -10.31
C GLY A 77 7.29 17.13 -9.28
N PRO A 78 7.95 16.59 -8.25
CA PRO A 78 7.29 15.89 -7.17
C PRO A 78 6.30 16.80 -6.43
N LYS A 79 5.01 16.43 -6.40
CA LYS A 79 3.91 17.22 -5.81
C LYS A 79 3.67 16.98 -4.31
N CYS A 80 4.32 15.95 -3.78
CA CYS A 80 4.48 15.54 -2.38
C CYS A 80 5.08 16.60 -1.41
N LEU A 81 5.80 17.62 -1.90
CA LEU A 81 6.51 18.60 -1.05
C LEU A 81 6.05 20.05 -1.23
N SER A 82 5.09 20.36 -2.12
CA SER A 82 4.84 21.77 -2.44
C SER A 82 4.09 22.49 -1.31
N SER A 83 4.83 23.30 -0.53
CA SER A 83 4.35 24.65 -0.19
C SER A 83 3.97 25.34 -1.50
N SER A 84 3.03 26.29 -1.47
CA SER A 84 2.52 27.03 -2.62
C SER A 84 3.56 27.85 -3.44
N ASP A 85 4.85 27.53 -3.34
CA ASP A 85 5.94 28.28 -3.94
C ASP A 85 6.07 28.00 -5.45
N GLU A 86 6.14 29.08 -6.22
CA GLU A 86 6.49 29.02 -7.65
C GLU A 86 7.87 28.33 -7.81
N GLY A 87 7.94 27.28 -8.65
CA GLY A 87 9.16 26.53 -8.94
C GLY A 87 9.30 25.18 -8.23
N ALA A 88 8.46 24.86 -7.23
CA ALA A 88 8.47 23.53 -6.58
C ALA A 88 8.18 22.37 -7.56
N ASN A 89 7.48 22.68 -8.66
CA ASN A 89 7.13 21.75 -9.74
C ASN A 89 8.24 21.55 -10.79
N GLU A 90 9.45 22.11 -10.64
CA GLU A 90 10.52 21.97 -11.63
C GLU A 90 11.62 20.97 -11.22
N SER A 91 11.66 20.55 -9.95
CA SER A 91 12.60 19.51 -9.50
C SER A 91 12.22 18.15 -10.09
N THR A 92 13.17 17.36 -10.59
CA THR A 92 12.94 15.94 -10.95
C THR A 92 13.32 14.99 -9.81
N VAL A 93 13.89 15.52 -8.72
CA VAL A 93 14.43 14.73 -7.61
C VAL A 93 13.30 14.34 -6.67
N ARG A 94 12.96 13.06 -6.66
CA ARG A 94 12.03 12.46 -5.69
C ARG A 94 12.81 11.96 -4.48
N THR A 95 12.97 12.81 -3.46
CA THR A 95 13.31 12.32 -2.11
C THR A 95 12.02 11.95 -1.38
N SER A 96 12.07 10.99 -0.46
CA SER A 96 11.00 10.79 0.53
C SER A 96 10.42 12.13 1.01
N PRO A 97 9.09 12.34 0.98
CA PRO A 97 8.02 11.32 0.80
C PRO A 97 7.57 11.09 -0.66
N CYS A 98 8.28 11.61 -1.65
CA CYS A 98 7.81 11.72 -3.04
C CYS A 98 7.85 10.46 -3.90
N GLU A 99 8.62 9.48 -3.47
CA GLU A 99 8.72 8.17 -4.11
C GLU A 99 7.77 7.14 -3.48
N LEU A 100 7.14 7.51 -2.35
CA LEU A 100 6.19 6.67 -1.64
C LEU A 100 4.89 6.58 -2.44
N ASP A 101 4.41 5.36 -2.65
CA ASP A 101 3.10 5.06 -3.21
C ASP A 101 2.58 3.75 -2.59
N VAL A 102 1.29 3.68 -2.29
CA VAL A 102 0.64 2.45 -1.81
C VAL A 102 0.70 1.33 -2.86
N ALA A 103 0.86 1.68 -4.14
CA ALA A 103 1.14 0.72 -5.21
C ALA A 103 2.34 -0.19 -4.91
N VAL A 104 3.30 0.27 -4.10
CA VAL A 104 4.41 -0.56 -3.63
C VAL A 104 3.92 -1.71 -2.73
N LEU A 105 3.00 -1.42 -1.81
CA LEU A 105 2.42 -2.46 -0.96
C LEU A 105 1.53 -3.40 -1.78
N LEU A 106 0.68 -2.84 -2.65
CA LEU A 106 -0.21 -3.62 -3.52
C LEU A 106 0.58 -4.52 -4.48
N GLY A 107 1.72 -4.05 -4.99
CA GLY A 107 2.61 -4.82 -5.87
C GLY A 107 3.26 -5.98 -5.12
N SER A 108 3.74 -5.73 -3.90
CA SER A 108 4.31 -6.75 -3.02
C SER A 108 3.30 -7.86 -2.73
N LEU A 109 2.09 -7.48 -2.34
CA LEU A 109 0.97 -8.40 -2.09
C LEU A 109 0.60 -9.20 -3.35
N SER A 110 0.45 -8.51 -4.48
CA SER A 110 0.12 -9.12 -5.77
C SER A 110 1.24 -10.01 -6.32
N ALA A 111 2.49 -9.82 -5.89
CA ALA A 111 3.64 -10.60 -6.33
C ALA A 111 3.94 -11.81 -5.45
N ARG A 112 3.20 -12.02 -4.34
CA ARG A 112 3.38 -13.17 -3.43
C ARG A 112 3.26 -14.50 -4.17
N ALA A 113 4.21 -15.39 -3.92
CA ALA A 113 4.32 -16.70 -4.50
C ALA A 113 3.45 -17.71 -3.74
N GLY A 114 2.15 -17.72 -4.05
CA GLY A 114 1.24 -18.86 -3.85
C GLY A 114 1.09 -19.37 -2.42
N HIS A 115 0.32 -18.65 -1.59
CA HIS A 115 -0.35 -19.08 -0.34
C HIS A 115 -0.35 -20.62 -0.09
N GLY A 116 0.78 -21.20 0.31
CA GLY A 116 0.89 -22.64 0.60
C GLY A 116 0.81 -23.62 -0.60
N LEU A 117 0.87 -23.17 -1.86
CA LEU A 117 0.80 -24.03 -3.06
C LEU A 117 2.17 -24.47 -3.60
N GLY A 118 3.25 -24.29 -2.84
CA GLY A 118 4.59 -24.77 -3.21
C GLY A 118 5.17 -24.06 -4.45
N SER A 119 4.84 -22.78 -4.64
CA SER A 119 5.42 -21.96 -5.70
C SER A 119 6.93 -21.84 -5.50
N ALA A 120 7.72 -22.22 -6.51
CA ALA A 120 9.16 -22.04 -6.52
C ALA A 120 9.58 -20.60 -6.91
N VAL A 121 8.61 -19.70 -7.11
CA VAL A 121 8.89 -18.30 -7.47
C VAL A 121 9.53 -17.60 -6.28
N GLN A 122 10.75 -17.12 -6.48
CA GLN A 122 11.41 -16.25 -5.51
C GLN A 122 10.66 -14.92 -5.40
N GLU A 123 10.24 -14.53 -4.21
CA GLU A 123 9.64 -13.21 -4.00
C GLU A 123 10.72 -12.13 -3.96
N VAL A 124 10.44 -10.96 -4.54
CA VAL A 124 11.33 -9.79 -4.51
C VAL A 124 10.63 -8.67 -3.73
N PHE A 125 11.22 -8.28 -2.60
CA PHE A 125 10.60 -7.43 -1.58
C PHE A 125 9.22 -7.95 -1.15
N PRO A 126 9.14 -9.17 -0.58
CA PRO A 126 7.91 -9.69 -0.01
C PRO A 126 7.38 -8.79 1.14
N PRO A 127 6.12 -8.96 1.57
CA PRO A 127 5.54 -8.10 2.62
C PRO A 127 6.30 -8.09 3.95
N HIS A 128 7.10 -9.13 4.22
CA HIS A 128 7.92 -9.25 5.42
C HIS A 128 9.38 -8.81 5.25
N ASP A 129 9.78 -8.30 4.08
CA ASP A 129 11.11 -7.71 3.87
C ASP A 129 11.23 -6.39 4.66
N SER A 130 12.31 -6.22 5.42
CA SER A 130 12.50 -5.01 6.25
C SER A 130 12.44 -3.70 5.46
N ARG A 131 12.86 -3.70 4.19
CA ARG A 131 12.77 -2.54 3.29
C ARG A 131 11.33 -2.23 2.91
N MET A 132 10.51 -3.27 2.75
CA MET A 132 9.08 -3.13 2.47
C MET A 132 8.33 -2.64 3.72
N LEU A 133 8.64 -3.22 4.90
CA LEU A 133 8.05 -2.82 6.18
C LEU A 133 8.36 -1.35 6.52
N VAL A 134 9.61 -0.88 6.36
CA VAL A 134 9.95 0.53 6.60
C VAL A 134 9.32 1.47 5.56
N THR A 135 9.16 1.02 4.31
CA THR A 135 8.43 1.77 3.28
C THR A 135 6.95 1.93 3.67
N ALA A 136 6.31 0.88 4.15
CA ALA A 136 4.94 0.93 4.66
C ALA A 136 4.80 1.90 5.84
N TYR A 137 5.79 1.93 6.75
CA TYR A 137 5.82 2.90 7.85
C TYR A 137 5.86 4.34 7.33
N HIS A 138 6.79 4.66 6.41
CA HIS A 138 6.89 6.00 5.85
C HIS A 138 5.65 6.40 5.02
N LEU A 139 5.02 5.46 4.34
CA LEU A 139 3.74 5.67 3.64
C LEU A 139 2.65 6.14 4.59
N VAL A 140 2.45 5.44 5.70
CA VAL A 140 1.43 5.80 6.70
C VAL A 140 1.77 7.16 7.32
N GLU A 141 3.00 7.35 7.78
CA GLU A 141 3.43 8.58 8.45
C GLU A 141 3.37 9.83 7.55
N SER A 142 3.54 9.67 6.24
CA SER A 142 3.48 10.78 5.29
C SER A 142 2.06 11.18 4.88
N MET A 143 1.09 10.27 4.97
CA MET A 143 -0.30 10.53 4.53
C MET A 143 -1.25 10.72 5.71
N ALA A 144 -1.26 9.77 6.64
CA ALA A 144 -2.29 9.67 7.66
C ALA A 144 -2.45 10.93 8.53
N PRO A 145 -1.37 11.58 9.01
CA PRO A 145 -1.49 12.82 9.79
C PRO A 145 -2.08 14.00 8.99
N THR A 146 -2.06 13.93 7.66
CA THR A 146 -2.56 15.00 6.80
C THR A 146 -4.07 14.91 6.55
N TYR A 147 -4.70 13.78 6.88
CA TYR A 147 -6.13 13.57 6.66
C TYR A 147 -6.92 13.96 7.91
N GLU A 148 -7.72 15.02 7.82
CA GLU A 148 -8.57 15.51 8.91
C GLU A 148 -9.51 14.42 9.44
N VAL A 149 -10.09 13.61 8.55
CA VAL A 149 -10.94 12.46 8.90
C VAL A 149 -10.25 11.50 9.88
N ASN A 150 -8.95 11.28 9.75
CA ASN A 150 -8.23 10.42 10.70
C ASN A 150 -8.18 11.02 12.10
N SER A 151 -8.10 12.35 12.22
CA SER A 151 -8.14 13.04 13.51
C SER A 151 -9.53 13.01 14.12
N ILE A 152 -10.58 13.19 13.30
CA ILE A 152 -11.98 13.06 13.73
C ILE A 152 -12.26 11.64 14.26
N ASP A 153 -11.83 10.61 13.50
CA ASP A 153 -11.97 9.21 13.89
C ASP A 153 -11.20 8.90 15.18
N ASP A 154 -10.00 9.47 15.33
CA ASP A 154 -9.20 9.32 16.54
C ASP A 154 -9.90 9.92 17.78
N ASP A 155 -10.50 11.10 17.65
CA ASP A 155 -11.25 11.77 18.72
C ASP A 155 -12.53 10.99 19.08
N ALA A 156 -13.13 10.30 18.09
CA ALA A 156 -14.22 9.35 18.29
C ALA A 156 -13.76 8.00 18.89
N GLY A 157 -12.45 7.79 19.06
CA GLY A 157 -11.88 6.58 19.64
C GLY A 157 -11.82 5.38 18.68
N LEU A 158 -12.00 5.59 17.38
CA LEU A 158 -11.90 4.52 16.38
C LEU A 158 -10.45 4.06 16.23
N PRO A 159 -10.17 2.74 16.21
CA PRO A 159 -8.83 2.22 15.91
C PRO A 159 -8.50 2.42 14.42
N GLY A 160 -7.33 1.97 13.99
CA GLY A 160 -6.92 1.99 12.58
C GLY A 160 -6.45 3.34 12.05
N VAL A 161 -6.32 3.41 10.73
CA VAL A 161 -5.93 4.61 10.00
C VAL A 161 -6.44 4.49 8.57
N LEU A 162 -6.84 5.61 7.96
CA LEU A 162 -7.15 5.71 6.53
C LEU A 162 -5.93 6.22 5.77
N ILE A 163 -5.63 5.62 4.62
CA ILE A 163 -4.57 6.06 3.70
C ILE A 163 -5.08 6.15 2.26
N GLY A 164 -4.41 6.94 1.44
CA GLY A 164 -4.70 7.13 0.02
C GLY A 164 -3.64 6.49 -0.87
N ARG A 165 -3.52 6.99 -2.10
CA ARG A 165 -2.58 6.46 -3.09
C ARG A 165 -1.13 6.83 -2.77
N TYR A 166 -0.84 8.13 -2.69
CA TYR A 166 0.51 8.64 -2.43
C TYR A 166 0.47 10.05 -1.81
N PRO A 167 1.54 10.47 -1.12
CA PRO A 167 1.67 11.82 -0.59
C PRO A 167 1.58 12.89 -1.68
N GLY A 168 0.72 13.89 -1.48
CA GLY A 168 0.51 14.96 -2.44
C GLY A 168 -0.36 14.59 -3.66
N ASP A 169 -1.10 13.48 -3.59
CA ASP A 169 -2.12 13.15 -4.59
C ASP A 169 -3.09 14.33 -4.83
N GLU A 170 -3.46 14.52 -6.09
CA GLU A 170 -4.28 15.61 -6.58
C GLU A 170 -5.65 15.14 -7.11
N TYR A 171 -5.86 13.83 -7.22
CA TYR A 171 -7.10 13.31 -7.77
C TYR A 171 -8.19 13.23 -6.71
N SER A 172 -9.18 14.10 -6.84
CA SER A 172 -10.28 14.24 -5.86
C SER A 172 -11.42 13.23 -6.02
N GLY A 173 -11.36 12.32 -6.98
CA GLY A 173 -12.46 11.38 -7.27
C GLY A 173 -13.65 12.00 -8.00
N VAL A 174 -13.69 13.32 -8.19
CA VAL A 174 -14.79 13.99 -8.89
C VAL A 174 -14.62 13.82 -10.39
N ILE A 175 -15.52 13.07 -11.02
CA ILE A 175 -15.64 13.03 -12.48
C ILE A 175 -16.20 14.37 -12.93
N MET A 176 -15.38 15.11 -13.67
CA MET A 176 -15.76 16.42 -14.21
C MET A 176 -16.60 16.22 -15.47
N GLU A 177 -17.90 16.53 -15.39
CA GLU A 177 -18.80 16.59 -16.55
C GLU A 177 -19.47 17.97 -16.64
N PRO A 178 -19.52 18.61 -17.82
CA PRO A 178 -18.90 18.20 -19.10
C PRO A 178 -17.36 18.27 -19.06
N ALA A 179 -16.68 17.80 -20.11
CA ALA A 179 -15.21 17.67 -20.16
C ALA A 179 -14.44 18.99 -19.95
N ASP A 180 -15.12 20.14 -20.06
CA ASP A 180 -14.59 21.49 -19.80
C ASP A 180 -14.90 22.01 -18.38
N ALA A 181 -15.55 21.21 -17.53
CA ALA A 181 -15.86 21.59 -16.16
C ALA A 181 -14.57 21.86 -15.38
N LYS A 182 -14.56 23.00 -14.67
CA LYS A 182 -13.42 23.41 -13.84
C LYS A 182 -13.29 22.43 -12.67
N SER A 183 -12.14 21.78 -12.54
CA SER A 183 -11.89 20.84 -11.44
C SER A 183 -12.30 21.45 -10.10
N VAL A 184 -13.13 20.72 -9.35
CA VAL A 184 -13.63 21.16 -8.03
C VAL A 184 -12.47 21.32 -7.05
N CYS A 185 -11.41 20.54 -7.23
CA CYS A 185 -10.17 20.64 -6.49
C CYS A 185 -9.00 20.74 -7.47
N LEU A 186 -8.20 21.80 -7.35
CA LEU A 186 -7.00 22.00 -8.16
C LEU A 186 -5.75 22.01 -7.26
N GLY A 187 -4.72 21.29 -7.70
CA GLY A 187 -3.40 21.25 -7.07
C GLY A 187 -3.27 20.23 -5.93
N TYR A 188 -2.29 20.46 -5.06
CA TYR A 188 -1.85 19.55 -4.01
C TYR A 188 -2.97 19.17 -3.03
N ASN A 189 -2.84 18.00 -2.38
CA ASN A 189 -3.73 17.55 -1.31
C ASN A 189 -5.21 17.41 -1.71
N CYS A 190 -5.52 17.32 -3.00
CA CYS A 190 -6.88 17.03 -3.48
C CYS A 190 -7.22 15.54 -3.38
N GLY A 191 -6.21 14.67 -3.39
CA GLY A 191 -6.37 13.23 -3.15
C GLY A 191 -6.81 12.94 -1.73
N SER A 192 -7.72 11.97 -1.61
CA SER A 192 -8.31 11.54 -0.34
C SER A 192 -7.89 10.12 0.02
N ALA A 193 -8.43 9.56 1.12
CA ALA A 193 -8.22 8.17 1.44
C ALA A 193 -8.95 7.26 0.45
N TRP A 194 -8.42 6.07 0.20
CA TRP A 194 -9.02 5.08 -0.69
C TRP A 194 -9.37 3.81 0.09
N PHE A 195 -10.52 3.22 -0.20
CA PHE A 195 -10.89 1.94 0.42
C PHE A 195 -9.84 0.88 0.08
N LEU A 196 -9.49 0.71 -1.19
CA LEU A 196 -8.50 -0.29 -1.61
C LEU A 196 -7.11 -0.06 -0.99
N ALA A 197 -6.68 1.19 -0.83
CA ALA A 197 -5.38 1.50 -0.22
C ALA A 197 -5.40 1.14 1.27
N THR A 198 -6.50 1.47 1.95
CA THR A 198 -6.69 1.17 3.37
C THR A 198 -6.83 -0.34 3.61
N HIS A 199 -7.56 -1.06 2.75
CA HIS A 199 -7.63 -2.53 2.79
C HIS A 199 -6.28 -3.17 2.48
N GLY A 200 -5.54 -2.66 1.49
CA GLY A 200 -4.19 -3.11 1.17
C GLY A 200 -3.21 -2.95 2.33
N LEU A 201 -3.33 -1.88 3.12
CA LEU A 201 -2.56 -1.73 4.36
C LEU A 201 -2.94 -2.82 5.39
N ALA A 202 -4.25 -3.11 5.56
CA ALA A 202 -4.68 -4.17 6.46
C ALA A 202 -4.17 -5.55 6.00
N GLU A 203 -4.30 -5.87 4.70
CA GLU A 203 -3.75 -7.08 4.09
C GLU A 203 -2.26 -7.21 4.33
N PHE A 204 -1.50 -6.13 4.14
CA PHE A 204 -0.07 -6.07 4.37
C PHE A 204 0.31 -6.34 5.85
N ILE A 205 -0.47 -5.82 6.80
CA ILE A 205 -0.30 -6.12 8.22
C ILE A 205 -0.59 -7.60 8.51
N TYR A 206 -1.64 -8.18 7.93
CA TYR A 206 -1.92 -9.62 8.08
C TYR A 206 -0.83 -10.49 7.46
N ALA A 207 -0.30 -10.12 6.30
CA ALA A 207 0.82 -10.82 5.68
C ALA A 207 2.08 -10.77 6.56
N SER A 208 2.32 -9.64 7.25
CA SER A 208 3.39 -9.52 8.25
C SER A 208 3.14 -10.41 9.47
N ALA A 209 1.89 -10.52 9.91
CA ALA A 209 1.51 -11.41 11.02
C ALA A 209 1.70 -12.89 10.68
N ASP A 210 1.29 -13.31 9.48
CA ASP A 210 1.51 -14.65 8.95
C ASP A 210 3.01 -15.00 8.89
N ALA A 211 3.83 -14.11 8.34
CA ALA A 211 5.27 -14.27 8.28
C ALA A 211 5.92 -14.29 9.69
N ALA A 212 5.41 -13.50 10.63
CA ALA A 212 5.85 -13.56 12.03
C ALA A 212 5.55 -14.93 12.66
N ALA A 213 4.34 -15.46 12.44
CA ALA A 213 3.91 -16.75 12.98
C ALA A 213 4.71 -17.93 12.38
N LYS A 214 5.04 -17.87 11.10
CA LYS A 214 5.84 -18.89 10.39
C LYS A 214 7.35 -18.78 10.63
N GLY A 215 7.81 -17.66 11.21
CA GLY A 215 9.22 -17.40 11.48
C GLY A 215 10.00 -16.84 10.27
N ASP A 216 9.29 -16.43 9.22
CA ASP A 216 9.86 -15.85 8.00
C ASP A 216 10.23 -14.37 8.17
N MET A 217 9.60 -13.69 9.13
CA MET A 217 9.90 -12.29 9.48
C MET A 217 10.87 -12.20 10.67
N LYS A 218 11.98 -11.48 10.50
CA LYS A 218 12.92 -11.17 11.59
C LYS A 218 12.83 -9.69 11.96
N ALA A 219 12.54 -9.40 13.22
CA ALA A 219 12.58 -8.04 13.72
C ALA A 219 14.02 -7.50 13.71
N ASP A 220 14.20 -6.30 13.17
CA ASP A 220 15.49 -5.60 13.11
C ASP A 220 15.30 -4.07 13.28
N GLY A 221 16.40 -3.33 13.22
CA GLY A 221 16.37 -1.87 13.41
C GLY A 221 15.61 -1.11 12.30
N MET A 222 15.45 -1.70 11.11
CA MET A 222 14.75 -1.07 9.98
C MET A 222 13.24 -1.23 10.10
N ASN A 223 12.77 -2.41 10.54
CA ASN A 223 11.34 -2.71 10.61
C ASN A 223 10.69 -2.48 11.99
N GLN A 224 11.47 -2.21 13.05
CA GLN A 224 10.92 -2.01 14.40
C GLN A 224 9.86 -0.89 14.47
N GLY A 225 10.08 0.23 13.78
CA GLY A 225 9.13 1.36 13.75
C GLY A 225 7.78 0.95 13.15
N TYR A 226 7.82 0.23 12.02
CA TYR A 226 6.63 -0.34 11.40
C TYR A 226 5.88 -1.29 12.35
N LEU A 227 6.58 -2.26 12.93
CA LEU A 227 5.94 -3.28 13.76
C LEU A 227 5.23 -2.68 14.97
N LEU A 228 5.85 -1.69 15.63
CA LEU A 228 5.21 -0.96 16.73
C LEU A 228 3.97 -0.19 16.26
N ALA A 229 4.08 0.54 15.15
CA ALA A 229 2.97 1.32 14.60
C ALA A 229 1.80 0.42 14.16
N ALA A 230 2.08 -0.70 13.49
CA ALA A 230 1.07 -1.65 13.02
C ALA A 230 0.31 -2.28 14.20
N MET A 231 0.99 -2.70 15.28
CA MET A 231 0.32 -3.18 16.49
C MET A 231 -0.56 -2.10 17.14
N ASP A 232 -0.10 -0.85 17.15
CA ASP A 232 -0.82 0.28 17.73
C ASP A 232 -2.07 0.66 16.93
N MET A 233 -2.21 0.24 15.67
CA MET A 233 -3.43 0.43 14.89
C MET A 233 -4.62 -0.32 15.50
N ALA A 234 -4.40 -1.33 16.35
CA ALA A 234 -5.46 -1.99 17.11
C ALA A 234 -6.07 -1.09 18.19
N LEU A 235 -5.39 0.01 18.54
CA LEU A 235 -5.68 0.83 19.71
C LEU A 235 -6.29 2.19 19.31
N PRO A 236 -7.15 2.78 20.17
CA PRO A 236 -7.50 4.19 20.08
C PRO A 236 -6.25 5.08 20.20
N LYS A 237 -6.25 6.25 19.54
CA LYS A 237 -5.10 7.18 19.49
C LYS A 237 -4.46 7.43 20.86
N ALA A 238 -5.26 7.65 21.89
CA ALA A 238 -4.81 7.94 23.26
C ALA A 238 -3.90 6.85 23.89
N LYS A 239 -3.92 5.63 23.35
CA LYS A 239 -3.11 4.49 23.81
C LYS A 239 -1.91 4.16 22.90
N ARG A 240 -1.86 4.71 21.67
CA ARG A 240 -0.78 4.49 20.72
C ARG A 240 0.55 5.06 21.25
N GLY A 241 1.65 4.46 20.85
CA GLY A 241 3.01 4.87 21.18
C GLY A 241 3.44 4.65 22.63
N ARG A 242 2.58 4.10 23.50
CA ARG A 242 2.89 3.82 24.91
C ARG A 242 3.82 2.62 25.06
N CYS A 243 3.67 1.60 24.21
CA CYS A 243 4.61 0.48 24.16
C CYS A 243 5.77 0.84 23.21
N LYS A 244 7.01 0.74 23.69
CA LYS A 244 8.23 0.97 22.88
C LYS A 244 8.99 -0.31 22.55
N ALA A 245 8.55 -1.44 23.11
CA ALA A 245 9.19 -2.74 22.93
C ALA A 245 8.28 -3.65 22.12
N LEU A 246 8.89 -4.44 21.23
CA LEU A 246 8.18 -5.51 20.54
C LEU A 246 7.87 -6.66 21.52
N PRO A 247 6.79 -7.41 21.27
CA PRO A 247 6.50 -8.64 22.00
C PRO A 247 7.70 -9.60 22.04
N ARG A 248 7.81 -10.38 23.12
CA ARG A 248 8.93 -11.32 23.30
C ARG A 248 8.79 -12.60 22.49
N THR A 249 7.57 -12.91 22.06
CA THR A 249 7.29 -14.14 21.31
C THR A 249 6.73 -13.79 19.94
N ALA A 250 7.06 -14.61 18.94
CA ALA A 250 6.52 -14.48 17.60
C ALA A 250 4.99 -14.58 17.58
N LYS A 251 4.43 -15.44 18.44
CA LYS A 251 2.97 -15.60 18.59
C LYS A 251 2.29 -14.31 19.06
N GLU A 252 2.79 -13.71 20.13
CA GLU A 252 2.22 -12.44 20.64
C GLU A 252 2.40 -11.29 19.62
N LEU A 253 3.51 -11.27 18.89
CA LEU A 253 3.70 -10.30 17.79
C LEU A 253 2.64 -10.48 16.70
N ALA A 254 2.47 -11.71 16.21
CA ALA A 254 1.48 -12.02 15.17
C ALA A 254 0.04 -11.70 15.62
N GLU A 255 -0.34 -12.06 16.86
CA GLU A 255 -1.65 -11.71 17.43
C GLU A 255 -1.90 -10.20 17.47
N LYS A 256 -0.90 -9.41 17.88
CA LYS A 256 -1.02 -7.94 17.90
C LYS A 256 -1.05 -7.32 16.50
N LEU A 257 -0.32 -7.89 15.54
CA LEU A 257 -0.38 -7.45 14.15
C LEU A 257 -1.76 -7.75 13.55
N ILE A 258 -2.34 -8.94 13.77
CA ILE A 258 -3.72 -9.26 13.38
C ILE A 258 -4.70 -8.22 13.94
N ALA A 259 -4.59 -7.90 15.24
CA ALA A 259 -5.41 -6.86 15.85
C ALA A 259 -5.20 -5.47 15.21
N GLY A 260 -3.98 -5.18 14.74
CA GLY A 260 -3.64 -3.98 13.99
C GLY A 260 -4.38 -3.87 12.67
N GLY A 261 -4.34 -4.94 11.87
CA GLY A 261 -5.10 -5.06 10.63
C GLY A 261 -6.62 -4.96 10.87
N ASP A 262 -7.12 -5.56 11.96
CA ASP A 262 -8.53 -5.47 12.36
C ASP A 262 -8.93 -4.01 12.65
N GLY A 263 -8.04 -3.25 13.29
CA GLY A 263 -8.25 -1.82 13.52
C GLY A 263 -8.38 -1.03 12.22
N VAL A 264 -7.53 -1.30 11.23
CA VAL A 264 -7.57 -0.64 9.91
C VAL A 264 -8.87 -0.96 9.17
N LEU A 265 -9.27 -2.25 9.11
CA LEU A 265 -10.56 -2.65 8.51
C LEU A 265 -11.76 -2.07 9.25
N ALA A 266 -11.70 -1.98 10.58
CA ALA A 266 -12.78 -1.38 11.37
C ALA A 266 -12.97 0.11 11.03
N ARG A 267 -11.87 0.85 10.83
CA ARG A 267 -11.94 2.26 10.39
C ARG A 267 -12.51 2.39 8.98
N ALA A 268 -12.04 1.59 8.03
CA ALA A 268 -12.59 1.60 6.67
C ALA A 268 -14.09 1.30 6.67
N LYS A 269 -14.51 0.26 7.41
CA LYS A 269 -15.92 -0.13 7.56
C LYS A 269 -16.79 0.98 8.17
N HIS A 270 -16.25 1.82 9.05
CA HIS A 270 -16.99 2.94 9.64
C HIS A 270 -17.50 3.93 8.58
N HIS A 271 -16.75 4.10 7.49
CA HIS A 271 -17.06 5.04 6.41
C HIS A 271 -17.77 4.39 5.21
N ALA A 272 -17.92 3.07 5.20
CA ALA A 272 -18.77 2.38 4.22
C ALA A 272 -20.26 2.65 4.53
N SER A 273 -21.11 2.61 3.52
CA SER A 273 -22.56 2.77 3.74
C SER A 273 -23.20 1.49 4.30
N SER A 274 -24.52 1.53 4.53
CA SER A 274 -25.32 0.33 4.82
C SER A 274 -25.07 -0.76 3.79
N ASP A 275 -25.07 -2.02 4.21
CA ASP A 275 -24.76 -3.19 3.37
C ASP A 275 -23.33 -3.20 2.77
N LEU A 276 -22.41 -2.40 3.32
CA LEU A 276 -21.01 -2.29 2.90
C LEU A 276 -20.82 -1.78 1.47
N HIS A 277 -21.72 -0.94 0.94
CA HIS A 277 -21.36 -0.28 -0.33
C HIS A 277 -20.17 0.65 -0.13
N MET A 278 -19.16 0.50 -1.00
CA MET A 278 -17.89 1.21 -0.94
C MET A 278 -17.62 1.91 -2.26
N SER A 279 -17.43 3.22 -2.20
CA SER A 279 -16.91 3.99 -3.34
C SER A 279 -15.41 3.77 -3.51
N GLU A 280 -14.80 4.49 -4.44
CA GLU A 280 -13.36 4.57 -4.63
C GLU A 280 -12.67 5.20 -3.40
N GLN A 281 -13.21 6.30 -2.88
CA GLN A 281 -12.54 7.15 -1.89
C GLN A 281 -13.42 7.49 -0.69
N ILE A 282 -12.75 7.88 0.40
CA ILE A 282 -13.30 8.46 1.63
C ILE A 282 -12.70 9.87 1.74
N TYR A 283 -13.54 10.91 1.76
CA TYR A 283 -13.06 12.28 1.75
C TYR A 283 -12.18 12.58 2.97
N ARG A 284 -10.97 13.08 2.72
CA ARG A 284 -9.96 13.30 3.77
C ARG A 284 -10.30 14.41 4.76
N GLY A 285 -11.14 15.36 4.36
CA GLY A 285 -11.30 16.64 5.06
C GLY A 285 -10.11 17.58 4.88
N ASN A 286 -10.39 18.71 4.24
CA ASN A 286 -9.50 19.88 4.08
C ASN A 286 -10.24 21.10 3.48
N ASN A 287 -11.57 21.07 3.47
CA ASN A 287 -12.46 22.07 2.86
C ASN A 287 -12.22 22.36 1.35
N LYS A 288 -11.50 21.49 0.64
CA LYS A 288 -11.29 21.64 -0.82
C LYS A 288 -12.40 21.04 -1.68
N LEU A 289 -13.31 20.25 -1.11
CA LEU A 289 -14.53 19.79 -1.78
C LEU A 289 -15.75 20.42 -1.10
N PRO A 290 -16.32 21.51 -1.65
CA PRO A 290 -17.46 22.19 -1.05
C PRO A 290 -18.67 21.26 -0.89
N GLY A 291 -19.25 21.23 0.31
CA GLY A 291 -20.45 20.46 0.61
C GLY A 291 -20.21 18.97 0.90
N VAL A 292 -18.95 18.52 0.95
CA VAL A 292 -18.59 17.15 1.34
C VAL A 292 -17.99 17.17 2.74
N THR A 293 -18.57 16.40 3.66
CA THR A 293 -18.07 16.28 5.04
C THR A 293 -16.89 15.30 5.09
N PRO A 294 -15.84 15.54 5.90
CA PRO A 294 -14.78 14.55 6.11
C PRO A 294 -15.37 13.17 6.47
N GLY A 295 -14.89 12.11 5.83
CA GLY A 295 -15.43 10.76 6.00
C GLY A 295 -16.53 10.35 5.01
N GLU A 296 -17.13 11.29 4.29
CA GLU A 296 -18.10 10.94 3.24
C GLU A 296 -17.43 10.21 2.08
N MET A 297 -18.12 9.19 1.55
CA MET A 297 -17.66 8.47 0.37
C MET A 297 -17.76 9.34 -0.89
N ILE A 298 -16.68 9.40 -1.66
CA ILE A 298 -16.58 10.11 -2.94
C ILE A 298 -15.93 9.22 -4.01
N GLY A 299 -15.89 9.68 -5.25
CA GLY A 299 -15.32 8.89 -6.35
C GLY A 299 -16.33 7.96 -7.01
N ALA A 300 -15.81 7.03 -7.82
CA ALA A 300 -16.62 6.00 -8.45
C ALA A 300 -17.38 5.21 -7.38
N ARG A 301 -18.71 5.12 -7.52
CA ARG A 301 -19.56 4.31 -6.64
C ARG A 301 -19.37 2.84 -6.93
N ASP A 302 -19.46 2.01 -5.90
CA ASP A 302 -19.38 0.56 -6.03
C ASP A 302 -18.14 0.10 -6.82
N LEU A 303 -16.99 0.69 -6.50
CA LEU A 303 -15.76 0.35 -7.22
C LEU A 303 -15.41 -1.11 -6.93
N THR A 304 -15.42 -1.96 -7.96
CA THR A 304 -15.14 -3.40 -7.86
C THR A 304 -13.87 -3.70 -7.06
N TRP A 305 -12.81 -2.90 -7.23
CA TRP A 305 -11.55 -3.08 -6.53
C TRP A 305 -11.63 -2.76 -5.02
N SER A 306 -12.51 -1.84 -4.59
CA SER A 306 -12.76 -1.61 -3.17
C SER A 306 -13.32 -2.88 -2.48
N TYR A 307 -14.16 -3.64 -3.18
CA TYR A 307 -14.66 -4.94 -2.70
C TYR A 307 -13.60 -6.04 -2.77
N ALA A 308 -12.91 -6.17 -3.90
CA ALA A 308 -11.90 -7.21 -4.08
C ALA A 308 -10.78 -7.09 -3.02
N SER A 309 -10.28 -5.88 -2.80
CA SER A 309 -9.26 -5.61 -1.78
C SER A 309 -9.71 -5.93 -0.35
N LEU A 310 -11.00 -5.78 -0.03
CA LEU A 310 -11.54 -6.21 1.27
C LEU A 310 -11.51 -7.74 1.38
N LEU A 311 -11.90 -8.46 0.32
CA LEU A 311 -11.87 -9.92 0.29
C LEU A 311 -10.44 -10.46 0.42
N ASP A 312 -9.48 -9.85 -0.26
CA ASP A 312 -8.06 -10.21 -0.18
C ASP A 312 -7.50 -9.96 1.24
N ALA A 313 -7.85 -8.83 1.87
CA ALA A 313 -7.49 -8.55 3.26
C ALA A 313 -8.09 -9.59 4.23
N LEU A 314 -9.35 -9.98 4.04
CA LEU A 314 -10.01 -11.00 4.86
C LEU A 314 -9.41 -12.41 4.65
N ALA A 315 -8.99 -12.75 3.44
CA ALA A 315 -8.28 -13.99 3.15
C ALA A 315 -6.91 -14.02 3.86
N SER A 316 -6.11 -12.95 3.72
CA SER A 316 -4.82 -12.84 4.42
C SER A 316 -4.98 -12.84 5.95
N ARG A 317 -6.07 -12.27 6.47
CA ARG A 317 -6.42 -12.38 7.89
C ARG A 317 -6.65 -13.83 8.32
N ALA A 318 -7.39 -14.60 7.53
CA ALA A 318 -7.68 -16.00 7.82
C ALA A 318 -6.38 -16.82 7.86
N ASP A 319 -5.50 -16.64 6.87
CA ASP A 319 -4.18 -17.28 6.81
C ASP A 319 -3.36 -16.98 8.08
N ALA A 320 -3.29 -15.72 8.49
CA ALA A 320 -2.53 -15.31 9.68
C ALA A 320 -3.10 -15.92 10.97
N VAL A 321 -4.43 -15.97 11.12
CA VAL A 321 -5.09 -16.61 12.28
C VAL A 321 -4.82 -18.11 12.32
N GLU A 322 -4.86 -18.78 11.17
CA GLU A 322 -4.52 -20.20 11.06
C GLU A 322 -3.06 -20.45 11.44
N ALA A 323 -2.13 -19.66 10.91
CA ALA A 323 -0.71 -19.75 11.23
C ALA A 323 -0.45 -19.60 12.74
N VAL A 324 -1.05 -18.60 13.38
CA VAL A 324 -0.96 -18.38 14.84
C VAL A 324 -1.55 -19.56 15.64
N SER A 325 -2.66 -20.13 15.17
CA SER A 325 -3.31 -21.27 15.82
C SER A 325 -2.47 -22.56 15.73
N ALA A 326 -1.69 -22.70 14.66
CA ALA A 326 -0.77 -23.82 14.47
C ALA A 326 0.51 -23.70 15.33
N MET A 327 0.83 -22.51 15.86
CA MET A 327 1.96 -22.34 16.78
C MET A 327 1.67 -23.05 18.10
N SER A 328 2.53 -24.02 18.45
CA SER A 328 2.46 -24.73 19.74
C SER A 328 2.42 -23.75 20.91
N SER A 329 1.63 -24.07 21.94
CA SER A 329 1.48 -23.25 23.16
C SER A 329 2.76 -23.14 23.96
#